data_AF-A0A536CZV2-F1
#
_entry.id   AF-A0A536CZV2-F1
#
_cell.length_a   1.000
_cell.length_b   1.000
_cell.length_c   1.000
_cell.angle_alpha   90.00
_cell.angle_beta   90.00
_cell.angle_gamma   90.00
#
_symmetry.space_group_name_H-M   'P 1'
#
loop_
_entity.id
_entity.type
_entity.pdbx_description
1 polymer ?
#
loop_
_entity_poly.entity_id
_entity_poly.type
_entity_poly.pdbx_seq_one_letter_code
_entity_poly.pdbx_strand_id
1 'polypeptide(L)'
;MGEPDAAGKLMMELMQGASAAQDARGAARYLATHPATSSQKVGVIGFCLGGYLALLTAAEAPDVVSAVVDCYGVGHAPPPASKLKSAKVLGIFGGKDHSAQEFAALEKSLRDAGVSFEKHVYPEADHAFLNEQRKDVYRPADAKDAWSRILAFLKANVR
;
A
#
# COMPACT_ATOMS: atom_id res chain seq x y z
N MET A 1 7.66 25.16 13.42
CA MET A 1 7.36 24.78 12.03
C MET A 1 8.62 24.12 11.49
N GLY A 2 8.61 22.79 11.32
CA GLY A 2 9.74 22.08 10.70
C GLY A 2 9.85 22.52 9.24
N GLU A 3 11.07 22.84 8.79
CA GLU A 3 11.30 23.38 7.45
C GLU A 3 10.81 22.40 6.37
N PRO A 4 10.05 22.87 5.36
CA PRO A 4 9.57 22.05 4.24
C PRO A 4 10.68 21.27 3.51
N ASP A 5 11.92 21.78 3.56
CA ASP A 5 13.09 21.19 2.92
C ASP A 5 13.64 19.95 3.67
N ALA A 6 13.63 19.95 5.00
CA ALA A 6 14.08 18.81 5.80
C ALA A 6 13.11 17.63 5.70
N ALA A 7 11.81 17.89 5.71
CA ALA A 7 10.78 16.87 5.52
C ALA A 7 10.84 16.27 4.11
N GLY A 8 11.02 17.11 3.08
CA GLY A 8 11.21 16.65 1.70
C GLY A 8 12.48 15.81 1.52
N LYS A 9 13.59 16.22 2.14
CA LYS A 9 14.85 15.48 2.11
C LYS A 9 14.75 14.12 2.81
N LEU A 10 14.14 14.05 3.99
CA LEU A 10 13.90 12.78 4.69
C LEU A 10 12.94 11.87 3.93
N MET A 11 11.93 12.43 3.26
CA MET A 11 11.03 11.67 2.39
C MET A 11 11.79 11.11 1.17
N MET A 12 12.66 11.90 0.55
CA MET A 12 13.53 11.45 -0.53
C MET A 12 14.52 10.37 -0.06
N GLU A 13 15.16 10.55 1.10
CA GLU A 13 16.03 9.53 1.71
C GLU A 13 15.27 8.26 2.06
N LEU A 14 14.02 8.34 2.52
CA LEU A 14 13.17 7.18 2.77
C LEU A 14 12.78 6.47 1.46
N MET A 15 12.47 7.24 0.41
CA MET A 15 12.12 6.69 -0.92
C MET A 15 13.32 6.12 -1.67
N GLN A 16 14.53 6.63 -1.42
CA GLN A 16 15.78 6.22 -2.07
C GLN A 16 16.61 5.26 -1.20
N GLY A 17 16.29 5.15 0.09
CA GLY A 17 17.08 4.41 1.06
C GLY A 17 16.89 2.91 0.90
N ALA A 18 17.98 2.22 0.54
CA ALA A 18 18.07 0.76 0.66
C ALA A 18 17.67 0.27 2.07
N SER A 19 17.82 1.12 3.10
CA SER A 19 17.40 0.84 4.48
C SER A 19 15.89 0.65 4.62
N ALA A 20 15.05 1.49 4.01
CA ALA A 20 13.59 1.39 4.15
C ALA A 20 13.06 0.06 3.59
N ALA A 21 13.61 -0.34 2.44
CA ALA A 21 13.26 -1.60 1.80
C ALA A 21 13.80 -2.82 2.59
N GLN A 22 15.02 -2.71 3.13
CA GLN A 22 15.62 -3.73 3.99
C GLN A 22 14.86 -3.90 5.31
N ASP A 23 14.49 -2.81 5.97
CA ASP A 23 13.74 -2.79 7.21
C ASP A 23 12.34 -3.36 6.99
N ALA A 24 11.66 -2.96 5.91
CA ALA A 24 10.35 -3.49 5.58
C ALA A 24 10.39 -5.01 5.30
N ARG A 25 11.42 -5.48 4.58
CA ARG A 25 11.65 -6.91 4.35
C ARG A 25 11.95 -7.64 5.66
N GLY A 26 12.81 -7.07 6.50
CA GLY A 26 13.17 -7.62 7.82
C GLY A 26 11.94 -7.76 8.73
N ALA A 27 11.13 -6.70 8.81
CA ALA A 27 9.90 -6.68 9.58
C ALA A 27 8.88 -7.72 9.08
N ALA A 28 8.67 -7.81 7.76
CA ALA A 28 7.76 -8.79 7.17
C ALA A 28 8.18 -10.24 7.50
N ARG A 29 9.48 -10.55 7.37
CA ARG A 29 10.01 -11.88 7.68
C ARG A 29 9.97 -12.20 9.17
N TYR A 30 10.33 -11.23 10.00
CA TYR A 30 10.24 -11.39 11.45
C TYR A 30 8.81 -11.73 11.87
N LEU A 31 7.81 -10.97 11.41
CA LEU A 31 6.41 -11.22 11.70
C LEU A 31 5.94 -12.59 11.19
N ALA A 32 6.34 -12.99 9.98
CA ALA A 32 6.02 -14.31 9.42
C ALA A 32 6.59 -15.48 10.24
N THR A 33 7.62 -15.25 11.05
CA THR A 33 8.24 -16.25 11.92
C THR A 33 7.89 -16.08 13.41
N HIS A 34 7.11 -15.06 13.76
CA HIS A 34 6.86 -14.72 15.15
C HIS A 34 5.95 -15.77 15.80
N PRO A 35 6.22 -16.26 17.03
CA PRO A 35 5.41 -17.31 17.68
C PRO A 35 3.92 -16.96 17.89
N ALA A 36 3.57 -15.68 17.80
CA ALA A 36 2.21 -15.18 17.95
C ALA A 36 1.42 -15.10 16.62
N THR A 37 2.03 -15.41 15.47
CA THR A 37 1.33 -15.45 14.19
C THR A 37 0.90 -16.88 13.86
N SER A 38 -0.24 -17.01 13.17
CA SER A 38 -0.79 -18.29 12.77
C SER A 38 -0.44 -18.68 11.32
N SER A 39 0.36 -17.88 10.64
CA SER A 39 0.70 -18.03 9.23
C SER A 39 2.16 -17.63 8.98
N GLN A 40 2.79 -18.31 8.02
CA GLN A 40 4.10 -17.93 7.48
C GLN A 40 4.01 -16.85 6.40
N LYS A 41 2.81 -16.35 6.15
CA LYS A 41 2.52 -15.26 5.24
C LYS A 41 2.02 -14.05 6.01
N VAL A 42 2.33 -12.88 5.47
CA VAL A 42 1.89 -11.60 6.01
C VAL A 42 1.16 -10.79 4.95
N GLY A 43 0.25 -9.94 5.42
CA GLY A 43 -0.36 -8.88 4.62
C GLY A 43 0.26 -7.54 5.00
N VAL A 44 0.41 -6.65 4.02
CA VAL A 44 0.96 -5.30 4.22
C VAL A 44 -0.07 -4.28 3.78
N ILE A 45 -0.31 -3.27 4.60
CA ILE A 45 -1.17 -2.12 4.27
C ILE A 45 -0.39 -0.84 4.54
N GLY A 46 -0.57 0.16 3.67
CA GLY A 46 -0.07 1.49 3.95
C GLY A 46 -0.91 2.59 3.30
N PHE A 47 -0.71 3.81 3.79
CA PHE A 47 -1.50 4.99 3.46
C PHE A 47 -0.59 6.11 2.95
N CYS A 48 -1.00 6.84 1.90
CA CYS A 48 -0.18 7.88 1.27
C CYS A 48 1.20 7.27 0.92
N LEU A 49 2.32 7.88 1.31
CA LEU A 49 3.66 7.29 1.12
C LEU A 49 3.75 5.82 1.60
N GLY A 50 3.02 5.47 2.66
CA GLY A 50 2.93 4.11 3.15
C GLY A 50 2.37 3.11 2.13
N GLY A 51 1.48 3.53 1.23
CA GLY A 51 0.92 2.67 0.18
C GLY A 51 1.98 2.29 -0.87
N TYR A 52 2.81 3.25 -1.27
CA TYR A 52 4.02 2.97 -2.05
C TYR A 52 4.99 2.02 -1.31
N LEU A 53 5.27 2.29 -0.04
CA LEU A 53 6.13 1.43 0.78
C LEU A 53 5.54 0.01 0.94
N ALA A 54 4.22 -0.13 1.00
CA ALA A 54 3.55 -1.42 1.06
C ALA A 54 3.81 -2.24 -0.22
N LEU A 55 3.69 -1.61 -1.40
CA LEU A 55 4.03 -2.24 -2.68
C LEU A 55 5.52 -2.62 -2.75
N LEU A 56 6.41 -1.73 -2.31
CA LEU A 56 7.85 -2.04 -2.22
C LEU A 56 8.12 -3.23 -1.29
N THR A 57 7.46 -3.29 -0.14
CA THR A 57 7.60 -4.39 0.82
C THR A 57 7.23 -5.72 0.17
N ALA A 58 6.12 -5.77 -0.58
CA ALA A 58 5.71 -6.96 -1.31
C ALA A 58 6.73 -7.37 -2.38
N ALA A 59 7.35 -6.40 -3.05
CA ALA A 59 8.36 -6.64 -4.07
C ALA A 59 9.69 -7.16 -3.49
N GLU A 60 10.05 -6.76 -2.26
CA GLU A 60 11.32 -7.11 -1.61
C GLU A 60 11.23 -8.33 -0.68
N ALA A 61 10.02 -8.68 -0.24
CA ALA A 61 9.75 -9.87 0.58
C ALA A 61 8.72 -10.83 -0.08
N PRO A 62 8.89 -11.21 -1.37
CA PRO A 62 7.92 -12.03 -2.09
C PRO A 62 7.79 -13.46 -1.53
N ASP A 63 8.73 -13.88 -0.69
CA ASP A 63 8.70 -15.16 0.01
C ASP A 63 7.67 -15.20 1.15
N VAL A 64 7.32 -14.05 1.75
CA VAL A 64 6.45 -13.97 2.93
C VAL A 64 5.23 -13.06 2.73
N VAL A 65 5.29 -12.06 1.86
CA VAL A 65 4.14 -11.18 1.61
C VAL A 65 3.18 -11.84 0.61
N SER A 66 1.92 -12.00 1.01
CA SER A 66 0.86 -12.64 0.20
C SER A 66 -0.26 -11.68 -0.22
N ALA A 67 -0.40 -10.57 0.49
CA ALA A 67 -1.42 -9.55 0.23
C ALA A 67 -0.82 -8.16 0.49
N VAL A 68 -1.13 -7.21 -0.39
CA VAL A 68 -0.72 -5.81 -0.24
C VAL A 68 -1.87 -4.87 -0.50
N VAL A 69 -2.02 -3.86 0.35
CA VAL A 69 -3.06 -2.83 0.26
C VAL A 69 -2.39 -1.46 0.13
N ASP A 70 -2.62 -0.82 -1.01
CA ASP A 70 -2.24 0.55 -1.29
C ASP A 70 -3.45 1.48 -1.09
N CYS A 71 -3.43 2.26 0.00
CA CYS A 71 -4.40 3.31 0.23
C CYS A 71 -3.83 4.65 -0.27
N TYR A 72 -4.29 5.09 -1.45
CA TYR A 72 -3.97 6.38 -2.08
C TYR A 72 -2.47 6.72 -2.06
N GLY A 73 -1.62 5.72 -2.29
CA GLY A 73 -0.18 5.82 -2.08
C GLY A 73 0.68 5.58 -3.31
N VAL A 74 0.14 5.07 -4.41
CA VAL A 74 0.89 4.97 -5.66
C VAL A 74 1.28 6.35 -6.14
N GLY A 75 2.56 6.68 -5.94
CA GLY A 75 3.27 7.72 -6.67
C GLY A 75 3.81 7.20 -8.00
N HIS A 76 4.40 8.10 -8.78
CA HIS A 76 4.83 7.90 -10.17
C HIS A 76 5.82 6.74 -10.45
N ALA A 77 6.33 6.03 -9.44
CA ALA A 77 7.37 5.02 -9.58
C ALA A 77 7.12 3.74 -8.75
N PRO A 78 6.04 2.99 -8.99
CA PRO A 78 5.81 1.71 -8.31
C PRO A 78 6.92 0.68 -8.65
N PRO A 79 7.15 -0.34 -7.80
CA PRO A 79 8.06 -1.42 -8.13
C PRO A 79 7.63 -2.15 -9.41
N PRO A 80 8.56 -2.80 -10.14
CA PRO A 80 8.21 -3.61 -11.30
C PRO A 80 7.14 -4.64 -10.95
N ALA A 81 6.04 -4.68 -11.72
CA ALA A 81 4.93 -5.61 -11.47
C ALA A 81 5.36 -7.09 -11.46
N SER A 82 6.45 -7.43 -12.15
CA SER A 82 7.05 -8.77 -12.11
C SER A 82 7.52 -9.21 -10.71
N LYS A 83 7.88 -8.25 -9.84
CA LYS A 83 8.23 -8.53 -8.44
C LYS A 83 7.01 -8.72 -7.53
N LEU A 84 5.80 -8.38 -7.98
CA LEU A 84 4.58 -8.45 -7.17
C LEU A 84 3.80 -9.77 -7.36
N LYS A 85 4.30 -10.71 -8.18
CA LYS A 85 3.60 -11.96 -8.54
C LYS A 85 3.21 -12.84 -7.35
N SER A 86 3.96 -12.77 -6.25
CA SER A 86 3.69 -13.55 -5.04
C SER A 86 2.56 -12.97 -4.18
N ALA A 87 2.12 -11.74 -4.46
CA ALA A 87 1.12 -11.04 -3.67
C ALA A 87 -0.14 -10.73 -4.49
N LYS A 88 -1.28 -10.70 -3.80
CA LYS A 88 -2.51 -10.07 -4.27
C LYS A 88 -2.43 -8.58 -3.96
N VAL A 89 -2.85 -7.71 -4.89
CA VAL A 89 -2.81 -6.25 -4.71
C VAL A 89 -4.23 -5.69 -4.57
N LEU A 90 -4.47 -4.86 -3.56
CA LEU A 90 -5.70 -4.06 -3.42
C LEU A 90 -5.35 -2.57 -3.43
N GLY A 91 -5.98 -1.82 -4.32
CA GLY A 91 -5.89 -0.36 -4.36
C GLY A 91 -7.16 0.31 -3.84
N ILE A 92 -7.02 1.27 -2.92
CA ILE A 92 -8.10 2.06 -2.33
C ILE A 92 -7.83 3.54 -2.59
N PHE A 93 -8.67 4.20 -3.39
CA PHE A 93 -8.43 5.56 -3.87
C PHE A 93 -9.63 6.49 -3.72
N GLY A 94 -9.35 7.78 -3.54
CA GLY A 94 -10.36 8.83 -3.71
C GLY A 94 -10.50 9.22 -5.18
N GLY A 95 -11.71 9.51 -5.65
CA GLY A 95 -11.99 9.92 -7.02
C GLY A 95 -11.57 11.34 -7.34
N LYS A 96 -11.42 12.19 -6.30
CA LYS A 96 -10.86 13.55 -6.42
C LYS A 96 -9.34 13.57 -6.27
N ASP A 97 -8.74 12.44 -5.91
CA ASP A 97 -7.30 12.30 -5.74
C ASP A 97 -6.62 11.85 -7.05
N HIS A 98 -5.50 12.49 -7.39
CA HIS A 98 -4.65 12.12 -8.51
C HIS A 98 -4.11 10.68 -8.43
N SER A 99 -3.94 10.12 -7.22
CA SER A 99 -3.42 8.76 -7.01
C SER A 99 -4.24 7.66 -7.70
N ALA A 100 -5.55 7.89 -7.89
CA ALA A 100 -6.40 6.96 -8.65
C ALA A 100 -5.99 6.87 -10.13
N GLN A 101 -5.49 7.96 -10.71
CA GLN A 101 -5.02 8.01 -12.10
C GLN A 101 -3.61 7.41 -12.22
N GLU A 102 -2.72 7.71 -11.26
CA GLU A 102 -1.37 7.14 -11.19
C GLU A 102 -1.41 5.61 -11.11
N PHE A 103 -2.36 5.06 -10.35
CA PHE A 103 -2.55 3.62 -10.24
C PHE A 103 -2.96 2.97 -11.57
N ALA A 104 -3.57 3.68 -12.51
CA ALA A 104 -3.98 3.11 -13.79
C ALA A 104 -2.79 2.56 -14.61
N ALA A 105 -1.62 3.20 -14.52
CA ALA A 105 -0.40 2.70 -15.16
C ALA A 105 0.11 1.40 -14.49
N LEU A 106 0.01 1.32 -13.17
CA LEU A 106 0.32 0.11 -12.42
C LEU A 106 -0.67 -1.01 -12.77
N GLU A 107 -1.97 -0.74 -12.88
CA GLU A 107 -2.97 -1.74 -13.28
C GLU A 107 -2.61 -2.42 -14.60
N LYS A 108 -2.21 -1.64 -15.61
CA LYS A 108 -1.77 -2.19 -16.88
C LYS A 108 -0.59 -3.14 -16.67
N SER A 109 0.43 -2.70 -15.94
CA SER A 109 1.62 -3.50 -15.66
C SER A 109 1.31 -4.76 -14.85
N LEU A 110 0.38 -4.69 -13.90
CA LEU A 110 -0.09 -5.83 -13.11
C LEU A 110 -0.84 -6.84 -13.99
N ARG A 111 -1.73 -6.37 -14.89
CA ARG A 111 -2.41 -7.24 -15.87
C ARG A 111 -1.39 -7.94 -16.78
N ASP A 112 -0.46 -7.19 -17.36
CA ASP A 112 0.55 -7.72 -18.28
C ASP A 112 1.48 -8.75 -17.58
N ALA A 113 1.76 -8.56 -16.29
CA ALA A 113 2.55 -9.49 -15.49
C ALA A 113 1.76 -10.68 -14.93
N GLY A 114 0.43 -10.72 -15.10
CA GLY A 114 -0.45 -11.76 -14.54
C GLY A 114 -0.62 -11.67 -13.02
N VAL A 115 -0.40 -10.49 -12.42
CA VAL A 115 -0.63 -10.25 -10.99
C VAL A 115 -2.13 -10.05 -10.76
N SER A 116 -2.64 -10.66 -9.70
CA SER A 116 -4.05 -10.52 -9.32
C SER A 116 -4.24 -9.26 -8.48
N PHE A 117 -5.17 -8.41 -8.88
CA PHE A 117 -5.45 -7.17 -8.18
C PHE A 117 -6.90 -6.74 -8.22
N GLU A 118 -7.25 -5.89 -7.26
CA GLU A 118 -8.54 -5.21 -7.11
C GLU A 118 -8.32 -3.71 -6.95
N LYS A 119 -9.25 -2.89 -7.44
CA LYS A 119 -9.22 -1.43 -7.29
C LYS A 119 -10.58 -0.91 -6.90
N HIS A 120 -10.64 -0.09 -5.87
CA HIS A 120 -11.84 0.65 -5.47
C HIS A 120 -11.57 2.15 -5.44
N VAL A 121 -12.46 2.91 -6.07
CA VAL A 121 -12.41 4.37 -6.15
C VAL A 121 -13.68 4.94 -5.53
N TYR A 122 -13.54 5.85 -4.58
CA TYR A 122 -14.64 6.54 -3.91
C TYR A 122 -14.82 7.92 -4.56
N PRO A 123 -15.84 8.14 -5.43
CA PRO A 123 -15.89 9.29 -6.34
C PRO A 123 -15.72 10.66 -5.66
N GLU A 124 -16.32 10.83 -4.48
CA GLU A 124 -16.35 12.10 -3.76
C GLU A 124 -15.20 12.28 -2.76
N ALA A 125 -14.35 11.26 -2.62
CA ALA A 125 -13.25 11.25 -1.66
C ALA A 125 -11.97 11.87 -2.24
N ASP A 126 -11.28 12.59 -1.37
CA ASP A 126 -9.97 13.20 -1.62
C ASP A 126 -8.86 12.32 -1.02
N HIS A 127 -7.61 12.73 -1.20
CA HIS A 127 -6.45 12.13 -0.56
C HIS A 127 -6.64 12.08 0.96
N ALA A 128 -6.20 10.97 1.58
CA ALA A 128 -6.32 10.75 3.02
C ALA A 128 -7.75 10.72 3.59
N PHE A 129 -8.78 10.42 2.78
CA PHE A 129 -10.17 10.33 3.26
C PHE A 129 -10.43 9.29 4.36
N LEU A 130 -9.51 8.34 4.54
CA LEU A 130 -9.50 7.34 5.62
C LEU A 130 -8.98 7.90 6.96
N ASN A 131 -8.36 9.08 6.98
CA ASN A 131 -7.72 9.64 8.17
C ASN A 131 -8.71 10.44 9.04
N GLU A 132 -9.16 9.83 10.14
CA GLU A 132 -10.11 10.45 11.08
C GLU A 132 -9.63 11.76 11.71
N GLN A 133 -8.32 12.02 11.74
CA GLN A 133 -7.73 13.24 12.30
C GLN A 133 -7.76 14.41 11.31
N ARG A 134 -7.87 14.12 10.01
CA ARG A 134 -7.96 15.12 8.93
C ARG A 134 -9.41 15.43 8.60
N LYS A 135 -10.08 16.19 9.49
CA LYS A 135 -11.53 16.48 9.41
C LYS A 135 -11.96 17.17 8.11
N ASP A 136 -11.03 17.82 7.41
CA ASP A 136 -11.22 18.47 6.12
C ASP A 136 -11.49 17.49 4.97
N VAL A 137 -10.87 16.30 5.02
CA VAL A 137 -10.95 15.28 3.94
C VAL A 137 -11.55 13.97 4.42
N TYR A 138 -11.66 13.75 5.73
CA TYR A 138 -12.22 12.53 6.31
C TYR A 138 -13.66 12.31 5.88
N ARG A 139 -13.95 11.11 5.35
CA ARG A 139 -15.29 10.73 4.89
C ARG A 139 -15.74 9.46 5.60
N PRO A 140 -16.53 9.56 6.69
CA PRO A 140 -16.84 8.42 7.55
C PRO A 140 -17.46 7.23 6.83
N ALA A 141 -18.39 7.47 5.91
CA ALA A 141 -19.07 6.40 5.17
C ALA A 141 -18.10 5.66 4.23
N ASP A 142 -17.33 6.42 3.45
CA ASP A 142 -16.35 5.87 2.51
C ASP A 142 -15.20 5.18 3.25
N ALA A 143 -14.72 5.76 4.34
CA ALA A 143 -13.68 5.18 5.19
C ALA A 143 -14.15 3.85 5.82
N LYS A 144 -15.40 3.77 6.27
CA LYS A 144 -15.99 2.55 6.82
C LYS A 144 -16.10 1.45 5.76
N ASP A 145 -16.57 1.77 4.56
CA ASP A 145 -16.64 0.79 3.46
C ASP A 145 -15.24 0.33 3.04
N ALA A 146 -14.31 1.27 2.87
CA ALA A 146 -12.92 0.99 2.55
C ALA A 146 -12.27 0.06 3.58
N TRP A 147 -12.42 0.35 4.87
CA TRP A 147 -11.89 -0.50 5.94
C TRP A 147 -12.50 -1.91 5.92
N SER A 148 -13.79 -2.02 5.66
CA SER A 148 -14.47 -3.32 5.53
C SER A 148 -13.89 -4.16 4.38
N ARG A 149 -13.63 -3.54 3.23
CA ARG A 149 -13.01 -4.20 2.06
C ARG A 149 -11.57 -4.61 2.34
N ILE A 150 -10.79 -3.73 2.97
CA ILE A 150 -9.41 -4.00 3.37
C ILE A 150 -9.33 -5.24 4.25
N LEU A 151 -10.16 -5.30 5.30
CA LEU A 151 -10.18 -6.44 6.23
C LEU A 151 -10.62 -7.72 5.53
N ALA A 152 -11.65 -7.65 4.67
CA ALA A 152 -12.10 -8.80 3.89
C ALA A 152 -11.01 -9.33 2.96
N PHE A 153 -10.31 -8.43 2.25
CA PHE A 153 -9.21 -8.76 1.37
C PHE A 153 -8.03 -9.39 2.10
N LEU A 154 -7.59 -8.80 3.22
CA LEU A 154 -6.49 -9.36 4.02
C LEU A 154 -6.86 -10.73 4.57
N LYS A 155 -8.07 -10.90 5.11
CA LYS A 155 -8.56 -12.19 5.62
C LYS A 155 -8.62 -13.28 4.55
N ALA A 156 -8.96 -12.93 3.31
CA ALA A 156 -9.04 -13.88 2.22
C ALA A 156 -7.65 -14.37 1.75
N ASN A 157 -6.64 -13.50 1.82
CA ASN A 157 -5.37 -13.65 1.11
C ASN A 157 -4.15 -13.88 2.01
N VAL A 158 -4.26 -13.66 3.33
CA VAL A 158 -3.23 -14.03 4.32
C VAL A 158 -3.66 -15.33 4.99
N ARG A 159 -2.97 -16.44 4.69
CA ARG A 159 -3.30 -17.79 5.19
C ARG A 159 -2.08 -18.51 5.73
#